data_AF-A0A8T7EKC3-F1
#
_entry.id   AF-A0A8T7EKC3-F1
#
_cell.length_a   1.000
_cell.length_b   1.000
_cell.length_c   1.000
_cell.angle_alpha   90.00
_cell.angle_beta   90.00
_cell.angle_gamma   90.00
#
_symmetry.space_group_name_H-M   'P 1'
#
loop_
_entity.id
_entity.type
_entity.pdbx_description
1 polymer ?
#
loop_
_entity_poly.entity_id
_entity_poly.type
_entity_poly.pdbx_seq_one_letter_code
_entity_poly.pdbx_strand_id
1 'polypeptide(L)'
;MTDLQPHVVLACDAQSNTGRVRENNEDSVLLWTRHDIALAVVADGMGGAVAGEEASRIAIQTIYQALPPAELQPSAPAHVVDPVVVGDKLKDVIAQANRAIVRQSDLNPICAGWGRR
;
A
#
# COMPACT_ATOMS: atom_id res chain seq x y z
N MET A 1 -25.59 6.71 -33.09
CA MET A 1 -24.74 5.53 -32.85
C MET A 1 -23.88 5.85 -31.66
N THR A 2 -24.31 5.45 -30.46
CA THR A 2 -23.54 5.61 -29.22
C THR A 2 -22.50 4.50 -29.22
N ASP A 3 -21.23 4.89 -29.29
CA ASP A 3 -20.10 3.98 -29.26
C ASP A 3 -20.08 3.26 -27.90
N LEU A 4 -20.49 1.99 -27.87
CA LEU A 4 -20.42 1.14 -26.68
C LEU A 4 -18.99 0.61 -26.58
N GLN A 5 -18.08 1.48 -26.12
CA GLN A 5 -16.73 1.04 -25.81
C GLN A 5 -16.81 0.10 -24.59
N PRO A 6 -16.22 -1.11 -24.66
CA PRO A 6 -16.19 -2.00 -23.51
C PRO A 6 -15.36 -1.35 -22.39
N HIS A 7 -16.03 -1.00 -21.30
CA HIS A 7 -15.37 -0.57 -20.07
C HIS A 7 -14.90 -1.81 -19.31
N VAL A 8 -13.60 -2.11 -19.37
CA VAL A 8 -13.00 -3.08 -18.47
C VAL A 8 -13.00 -2.48 -17.07
N VAL A 9 -13.66 -3.15 -16.13
CA VAL A 9 -13.64 -2.79 -14.71
C VAL A 9 -12.85 -3.84 -13.97
N LEU A 10 -11.79 -3.43 -13.30
CA LEU A 10 -11.03 -4.32 -12.42
C LEU A 10 -11.71 -4.38 -11.05
N ALA A 11 -11.99 -5.59 -10.59
CA ALA A 11 -12.44 -5.88 -9.23
C ALA A 11 -11.30 -6.56 -8.48
N CYS A 12 -11.06 -6.13 -7.24
CA CYS A 12 -10.03 -6.70 -6.37
C CYS A 12 -10.63 -7.00 -5.00
N ASP A 13 -10.16 -8.08 -4.39
CA ASP A 13 -10.51 -8.47 -3.03
C ASP A 13 -9.26 -8.99 -2.31
N ALA A 14 -9.23 -8.87 -0.99
CA ALA A 14 -8.09 -9.26 -0.17
C ALA A 14 -8.55 -9.87 1.16
N GLN A 15 -7.85 -10.92 1.55
CA GLN A 15 -8.04 -11.59 2.83
C GLN A 15 -6.67 -11.84 3.47
N SER A 16 -6.58 -11.60 4.78
CA SER A 16 -5.43 -11.98 5.58
C SER A 16 -5.89 -12.71 6.85
N ASN A 17 -5.03 -13.56 7.41
CA ASN A 17 -5.32 -14.39 8.56
C ASN A 17 -4.08 -14.51 9.45
N THR A 18 -4.26 -14.34 10.77
CA THR A 18 -3.18 -14.46 11.78
C THR A 18 -2.50 -15.84 11.79
N GLY A 19 -3.20 -16.89 11.37
CA GLY A 19 -2.77 -18.27 11.48
C GLY A 19 -3.03 -18.84 12.87
N ARG A 20 -2.38 -19.96 13.18
CA ARG A 20 -2.65 -20.76 14.40
C ARG A 20 -1.66 -20.56 15.55
N VAL A 21 -0.52 -19.93 15.28
CA VAL A 21 0.64 -19.90 16.18
C VAL A 21 0.93 -18.50 16.71
N ARG A 22 0.63 -17.46 15.91
CA ARG A 22 0.85 -16.06 16.28
C ARG A 22 -0.38 -15.52 17.01
N GLU A 23 -0.16 -14.62 17.97
CA GLU A 23 -1.24 -13.91 18.67
C GLU A 23 -1.78 -12.74 17.83
N ASN A 24 -0.90 -12.05 17.09
CA ASN A 24 -1.24 -10.89 16.27
C ASN A 24 -0.91 -11.13 14.79
N ASN A 25 -1.69 -10.47 13.93
CA ASN A 25 -1.43 -10.45 12.50
C ASN A 25 -0.52 -9.26 12.17
N GLU A 26 0.67 -9.55 11.63
CA GLU A 26 1.64 -8.53 11.23
C GLU A 26 1.46 -8.14 9.74
N ASP A 27 0.47 -8.70 9.03
CA ASP A 27 0.14 -8.34 7.65
C ASP A 27 -0.73 -7.08 7.57
N SER A 28 -0.48 -6.26 6.54
CA SER A 28 -1.38 -5.19 6.11
C SER A 28 -1.57 -5.21 4.59
N VAL A 29 -2.78 -4.96 4.12
CA VAL A 29 -3.12 -4.97 2.69
C VAL A 29 -3.81 -3.66 2.29
N LEU A 30 -3.47 -3.17 1.09
CA LEU A 30 -4.17 -2.08 0.41
C LEU A 30 -4.59 -2.55 -0.98
N LEU A 31 -5.86 -2.34 -1.28
CA LEU A 31 -6.40 -2.45 -2.63
C LEU A 31 -6.91 -1.08 -3.06
N TRP A 32 -6.55 -0.69 -4.27
CA TRP A 32 -7.01 0.53 -4.89
C TRP A 32 -7.30 0.27 -6.37
N THR A 33 -8.46 0.70 -6.85
CA THR A 33 -8.89 0.46 -8.23
C THR A 33 -9.45 1.74 -8.83
N ARG A 34 -9.08 2.03 -10.08
CA ARG A 34 -9.59 3.15 -10.87
C ARG A 34 -9.61 2.79 -12.35
N HIS A 35 -10.79 2.82 -12.97
CA HIS A 35 -10.99 2.41 -14.36
C HIS A 35 -10.42 1.00 -14.64
N ASP A 36 -9.42 0.91 -15.51
CA ASP A 36 -8.69 -0.28 -15.93
C ASP A 36 -7.37 -0.49 -15.16
N ILE A 37 -7.16 0.25 -14.07
CA ILE A 37 -5.96 0.18 -13.23
C ILE A 37 -6.34 -0.33 -11.83
N ALA A 38 -5.53 -1.26 -11.33
CA ALA A 38 -5.58 -1.72 -9.95
C ALA A 38 -4.18 -1.70 -9.33
N LEU A 39 -4.09 -1.24 -8.10
CA LEU A 39 -2.91 -1.33 -7.24
C LEU A 39 -3.25 -2.23 -6.05
N ALA A 40 -2.48 -3.30 -5.91
CA ALA A 40 -2.51 -4.16 -4.74
C ALA A 40 -1.16 -4.07 -4.02
N VAL A 41 -1.20 -3.83 -2.72
CA VAL A 41 -0.01 -3.76 -1.87
C VAL A 41 -0.20 -4.70 -0.69
N VAL A 42 0.81 -5.52 -0.44
CA VAL A 42 0.88 -6.39 0.74
C VAL A 42 2.15 -6.02 1.50
N ALA A 43 2.02 -5.79 2.80
CA ALA A 43 3.14 -5.52 3.69
C ALA A 43 3.14 -6.57 4.82
N ASP A 44 4.23 -7.32 4.93
CA ASP A 44 4.49 -8.27 6.03
C ASP A 44 5.40 -7.59 7.05
N GLY A 45 4.85 -7.34 8.24
CA GLY A 45 5.55 -6.71 9.34
C GLY A 45 6.59 -7.63 9.94
N MET A 46 7.78 -7.09 10.19
CA MET A 46 8.83 -7.81 10.91
C MET A 46 9.17 -7.05 12.19
N GLY A 47 8.80 -7.61 13.34
CA GLY A 47 9.16 -6.99 14.62
C GLY A 47 8.73 -7.76 15.86
N GLY A 48 7.84 -8.74 15.70
CA GLY A 48 7.27 -9.47 16.82
C GLY A 48 6.14 -8.70 17.49
N ALA A 49 4.94 -9.27 17.43
CA ALA A 49 3.71 -8.72 17.99
C ALA A 49 3.44 -7.28 17.50
N VAL A 50 3.24 -6.35 18.43
CA VAL A 50 2.90 -4.94 18.16
C VAL A 50 3.89 -4.27 17.20
N ALA A 51 5.14 -4.72 17.21
CA ALA A 51 6.16 -4.09 16.41
C ALA A 51 6.04 -4.39 14.91
N GLY A 52 5.71 -5.62 14.53
CA GLY A 52 5.47 -5.94 13.13
C GLY A 52 4.18 -5.33 12.61
N GLU A 53 3.11 -5.39 13.42
CA GLU A 53 1.80 -4.82 13.10
C GLU A 53 1.91 -3.33 12.75
N GLU A 54 2.64 -2.56 13.56
CA GLU A 54 2.79 -1.13 13.33
C GLU A 54 3.67 -0.82 12.12
N ALA A 55 4.71 -1.62 11.86
CA ALA A 55 5.56 -1.46 10.68
C ALA A 55 4.79 -1.68 9.37
N SER A 56 3.99 -2.75 9.26
CA SER A 56 3.20 -3.02 8.05
C SER A 56 2.07 -1.98 7.88
N ARG A 57 1.46 -1.54 8.97
CA ARG A 57 0.45 -0.47 8.97
C ARG A 57 1.03 0.86 8.44
N ILE A 58 2.22 1.25 8.90
CA ILE A 58 2.89 2.48 8.43
C ILE A 58 3.23 2.38 6.94
N ALA A 59 3.67 1.21 6.47
CA ALA A 59 3.95 0.99 5.05
C ALA A 59 2.72 1.28 4.19
N ILE A 60 1.60 0.61 4.51
CA ILE A 60 0.34 0.77 3.78
C ILE A 60 -0.20 2.20 3.89
N GLN A 61 -0.19 2.81 5.09
CA GLN A 61 -0.69 4.17 5.28
C GLN A 61 0.12 5.19 4.47
N THR A 62 1.45 5.04 4.44
CA THR A 62 2.32 5.94 3.67
C THR A 62 2.04 5.82 2.18
N ILE A 63 1.85 4.59 1.68
CA ILE A 63 1.53 4.35 0.28
C ILE A 63 0.16 4.93 -0.08
N TYR A 64 -0.85 4.67 0.74
CA TYR A 64 -2.20 5.19 0.56
C TYR A 64 -2.24 6.73 0.50
N GLN A 65 -1.51 7.40 1.40
CA GLN A 65 -1.44 8.87 1.44
C GLN A 65 -0.72 9.49 0.24
N ALA A 66 0.18 8.73 -0.41
CA ALA A 66 0.88 9.20 -1.59
C ALA A 66 0.07 9.00 -2.88
N LEU A 67 -1.03 8.25 -2.83
CA LEU A 67 -1.98 8.19 -3.93
C LEU A 67 -2.66 9.57 -4.08
N PRO A 68 -2.58 10.22 -5.25
CA PRO A 68 -3.04 11.58 -5.42
C PRO A 68 -4.56 11.72 -5.18
N PRO A 69 -5.01 12.69 -4.37
CA PRO A 69 -6.43 12.94 -4.11
C PRO A 69 -7.25 13.26 -5.37
N ALA A 70 -6.61 13.85 -6.39
CA ALA A 70 -7.26 14.24 -7.64
C ALA A 70 -7.65 13.04 -8.52
N GLU A 71 -7.01 11.88 -8.35
CA GLU A 71 -7.36 10.64 -9.04
C GLU A 71 -8.48 9.87 -8.32
N LEU A 72 -8.82 10.26 -7.08
CA LEU A 72 -9.91 9.67 -6.29
C LEU A 72 -11.30 10.20 -6.67
N GLN A 73 -11.39 11.15 -7.62
CA GLN A 73 -12.67 11.60 -8.16
C GLN A 73 -13.07 10.72 -9.36
N PRO A 74 -14.25 10.08 -9.33
CA PRO A 74 -14.76 9.28 -10.45
C PRO A 74 -14.88 10.05 -11.77
N SER A 75 -14.92 11.39 -11.69
CA SER A 75 -15.10 12.32 -12.81
C SER A 75 -13.81 12.77 -13.49
N ALA A 76 -12.63 12.46 -12.94
CA ALA A 76 -11.38 12.81 -13.61
C ALA A 76 -11.18 11.91 -14.84
N PRO A 77 -10.79 12.45 -16.02
CA PRO A 77 -10.59 11.66 -17.22
C PRO A 77 -9.62 10.49 -16.95
N ALA A 78 -9.91 9.35 -17.59
CA ALA A 78 -9.02 8.19 -17.58
C ALA A 78 -7.72 8.59 -18.30
N HIS A 79 -6.76 9.13 -17.58
CA HIS A 79 -5.41 9.26 -18.09
C HIS A 79 -4.81 7.86 -18.19
N VAL A 80 -4.32 7.53 -19.39
CA VAL A 80 -3.36 6.45 -19.59
C VAL A 80 -2.18 6.78 -18.70
N VAL A 81 -2.04 6.06 -17.59
CA VAL A 81 -0.91 6.26 -16.69
C VAL A 81 0.26 5.48 -17.26
N ASP A 82 1.33 6.19 -17.61
CA ASP A 82 2.55 5.56 -18.15
C ASP A 82 3.15 4.61 -17.08
N PRO A 83 3.33 3.31 -17.40
CA PRO A 83 3.90 2.34 -16.46
C PRO A 83 5.25 2.76 -15.88
N VAL A 84 6.07 3.51 -16.63
CA VAL A 84 7.37 4.02 -16.16
C VAL A 84 7.16 5.06 -15.07
N VAL A 85 6.22 5.99 -15.26
CA VAL A 85 5.88 7.04 -14.29
C VAL A 85 5.30 6.42 -13.01
N VAL A 86 4.43 5.41 -13.15
CA VAL A 86 3.91 4.64 -11.99
C VAL A 86 5.06 3.97 -11.26
N GLY A 87 5.95 3.30 -11.98
CA GLY A 87 7.10 2.60 -11.39
C GLY A 87 8.00 3.54 -10.59
N ASP A 88 8.34 4.70 -11.13
CA ASP A 88 9.18 5.67 -10.43
C ASP A 88 8.48 6.29 -9.22
N LYS A 89 7.18 6.61 -9.35
CA LYS A 89 6.39 7.08 -8.22
C LYS A 89 6.32 6.04 -7.10
N LEU A 90 6.12 4.76 -7.44
CA LEU A 90 6.11 3.67 -6.46
C LEU A 90 7.46 3.53 -5.76
N LYS A 91 8.59 3.66 -6.46
CA LYS A 91 9.93 3.65 -5.82
C LYS A 91 10.07 4.76 -4.78
N ASP A 92 9.65 5.98 -5.12
CA ASP A 92 9.72 7.12 -4.20
C ASP A 92 8.86 6.92 -2.96
N VAL A 93 7.66 6.39 -3.16
CA VAL A 93 6.69 6.13 -2.09
C VAL A 93 7.15 4.97 -1.19
N ILE A 94 7.70 3.91 -1.76
CA ILE A 94 8.30 2.81 -0.99
C ILE A 94 9.49 3.32 -0.17
N ALA A 95 10.33 4.18 -0.76
CA ALA A 95 11.44 4.80 -0.03
C ALA A 95 10.94 5.73 1.09
N GLN A 96 9.82 6.43 0.89
CA GLN A 96 9.17 7.23 1.92
C GLN A 96 8.62 6.37 3.06
N ALA A 97 7.94 5.26 2.73
CA ALA A 97 7.45 4.29 3.70
C ALA A 97 8.59 3.74 4.57
N ASN A 98 9.70 3.34 3.94
CA ASN A 98 10.88 2.87 4.67
C ASN A 98 11.42 3.93 5.65
N ARG A 99 11.54 5.19 5.20
CA ARG A 99 11.97 6.29 6.09
C ARG A 99 11.00 6.51 7.25
N ALA A 100 9.69 6.37 7.03
CA ALA A 100 8.69 6.51 8.07
C ALA A 100 8.81 5.40 9.13
N ILE A 101 8.97 4.15 8.69
CA ILE A 101 9.17 2.97 9.55
C ILE A 101 10.43 3.14 10.40
N VAL A 102 11.57 3.50 9.78
CA VAL A 102 12.83 3.70 10.50
C VAL A 102 12.69 4.81 11.54
N ARG A 103 12.12 5.97 11.19
CA ARG A 103 11.86 7.06 12.14
C ARG A 103 11.00 6.61 13.31
N GLN A 104 9.93 5.87 13.05
CA GLN A 104 9.05 5.35 14.11
C GLN A 104 9.80 4.38 15.02
N SER A 105 10.68 3.55 14.46
CA SER A 105 11.47 2.57 15.20
C SER A 105 12.50 3.23 16.13
N ASP A 106 13.06 4.39 15.74
CA ASP A 106 14.01 5.13 16.58
C ASP A 106 13.31 5.87 17.74
N LEU A 107 12.02 6.20 17.58
CA LEU A 107 11.21 6.86 18.63
C LEU A 107 10.68 5.88 19.69
N ASN A 108 10.63 4.58 19.40
CA ASN A 108 10.13 3.54 20.30
C ASN A 108 11.20 2.46 20.54
N PRO A 109 11.87 2.42 21.70
CA PRO A 109 12.93 1.45 21.99
C PRO A 109 12.48 -0.03 21.92
N ILE A 110 11.21 -0.31 22.17
CA ILE A 110 10.59 -1.65 22.03
C ILE A 110 10.57 -2.11 20.56
N CYS A 111 10.71 -1.17 19.63
CA CYS A 111 10.65 -1.36 18.18
C CYS A 111 12.04 -1.35 17.53
N ALA A 112 13.12 -1.44 18.33
CA ALA A 112 14.48 -1.35 17.83
C ALA A 112 14.79 -2.46 16.80
N GLY A 113 15.04 -2.08 15.55
CA GLY A 113 15.45 -3.01 14.48
C GLY A 113 14.55 -3.08 13.24
N TRP A 114 13.45 -2.32 13.17
CA TRP A 114 12.60 -2.30 11.96
C TRP A 114 13.35 -1.77 10.74
N GLY A 115 13.07 -2.33 9.56
CA GLY A 115 13.54 -1.79 8.28
C GLY A 115 15.06 -1.77 8.07
N ARG A 116 15.83 -2.50 8.88
CA ARG A 116 17.31 -2.59 8.80
C ARG A 116 17.83 -3.88 8.15
N ARG A 117 17.02 -4.55 7.32
CA ARG A 117 17.43 -5.71 6.52
C ARG A 117 17.10 -5.51 5.06
#